data_AF-A0A455UJQ4-F1
#
_entry.id   AF-A0A455UJQ4-F1
#
_cell.length_a   1.000
_cell.length_b   1.000
_cell.length_c   1.000
_cell.angle_alpha   90.00
_cell.angle_beta   90.00
_cell.angle_gamma   90.00
#
_symmetry.space_group_name_H-M   'P 1'
#
loop_
_entity.id
_entity.type
_entity.pdbx_description
1 polymer ?
#
loop_
_entity_poly.entity_id
_entity_poly.type
_entity_poly.pdbx_seq_one_letter_code
_entity_poly.pdbx_strand_id
1 'polypeptide(L)'
;MTVIYVTHDQVEAMSMGDRVILMQHGKIVQDGTPDELYNRPASAFAASFIGSPAMNLLPLVAGETGAVIEGEPSTPVALMEAAGGRGRAPRRY
;
A
#
# COMPACT_ATOMS: atom_id res chain seq x y z
N MET A 1 -13.79 -18.19 22.22
CA MET A 1 -14.87 -17.89 21.25
C MET A 1 -14.21 -17.33 20.01
N THR A 2 -14.61 -17.75 18.82
CA THR A 2 -14.09 -17.21 17.55
C THR A 2 -15.23 -16.45 16.88
N VAL A 3 -14.97 -15.22 16.43
CA VAL A 3 -15.96 -14.34 15.82
C VAL A 3 -15.40 -13.80 14.52
N ILE A 4 -16.26 -13.66 13.51
CA ILE A 4 -15.97 -12.94 12.28
C ILE A 4 -16.90 -11.74 12.25
N TYR A 5 -16.32 -10.55 12.09
CA TYR A 5 -17.04 -9.29 12.01
C TYR A 5 -16.74 -8.62 10.66
N VAL A 6 -17.77 -8.06 10.02
CA VAL A 6 -17.66 -7.41 8.70
C VAL A 6 -18.16 -5.99 8.83
N THR A 7 -17.32 -5.04 8.44
CA THR A 7 -17.64 -3.61 8.43
C THR A 7 -17.05 -2.94 7.19
N HIS A 8 -17.56 -1.75 6.90
CA HIS A 8 -17.01 -0.84 5.90
C HIS A 8 -16.19 0.29 6.54
N ASP A 9 -16.21 0.42 7.87
CA ASP A 9 -15.46 1.43 8.60
C ASP A 9 -14.10 0.88 9.04
N GLN A 10 -13.04 1.57 8.61
CA GLN A 10 -11.67 1.22 8.99
C GLN A 10 -11.41 1.40 10.49
N VAL A 11 -12.01 2.39 11.16
CA VAL A 11 -11.79 2.61 12.61
C VAL A 11 -12.33 1.42 13.41
N GLU A 12 -13.49 0.90 13.02
CA GLU A 12 -14.06 -0.31 13.62
C GLU A 12 -13.17 -1.53 13.40
N ALA A 13 -12.71 -1.74 12.16
CA ALA A 13 -11.85 -2.88 11.81
C ALA A 13 -10.51 -2.83 12.56
N MET A 14 -9.88 -1.66 12.63
CA MET A 14 -8.54 -1.49 13.19
C MET A 14 -8.53 -1.46 14.73
N SER A 15 -9.64 -1.09 15.36
CA SER A 15 -9.71 -0.98 16.83
C SER A 15 -10.21 -2.25 17.51
N MET A 16 -11.01 -3.08 16.83
CA MET A 16 -11.63 -4.26 17.43
C MET A 16 -10.99 -5.59 16.99
N GLY A 17 -10.36 -5.64 15.82
CA GLY A 17 -9.86 -6.88 15.23
C GLY A 17 -8.46 -7.24 15.71
N ASP A 18 -8.27 -8.49 16.16
CA ASP A 18 -6.93 -9.08 16.30
C ASP A 18 -6.24 -9.24 14.94
N ARG A 19 -7.06 -9.47 13.89
CA ARG A 19 -6.67 -9.55 12.49
C ARG A 19 -7.71 -8.88 11.61
N VAL A 20 -7.26 -8.27 10.53
CA VAL A 20 -8.08 -7.55 9.56
C VAL A 20 -7.81 -8.11 8.17
N ILE A 21 -8.87 -8.48 7.47
CA ILE A 21 -8.83 -8.94 6.08
C ILE A 21 -9.39 -7.83 5.21
N LEU A 22 -8.53 -7.17 4.44
CA LEU A 22 -8.92 -6.19 3.44
C LEU A 22 -9.31 -6.90 2.16
N MET A 23 -10.51 -6.59 1.64
CA MET A 23 -11.04 -7.18 0.42
C MET A 23 -11.35 -6.12 -0.64
N GLN A 24 -11.18 -6.47 -1.90
CA GLN A 24 -11.53 -5.65 -3.06
C GLN A 24 -12.02 -6.54 -4.20
N HIS A 25 -13.17 -6.21 -4.80
CA HIS A 25 -13.78 -6.98 -5.90
C HIS A 25 -13.90 -8.49 -5.63
N GLY A 26 -14.30 -8.86 -4.40
CA GLY A 26 -14.46 -10.25 -3.98
C GLY A 26 -13.15 -11.01 -3.76
N LYS A 27 -11.99 -10.33 -3.74
CA LYS A 27 -10.68 -10.93 -3.48
C LYS A 27 -10.04 -10.33 -2.24
N ILE A 28 -9.27 -11.13 -1.51
CA ILE A 28 -8.43 -10.65 -0.41
C ILE A 28 -7.26 -9.87 -1.01
N VAL A 29 -7.11 -8.62 -0.59
CA VAL A 29 -5.96 -7.77 -0.93
C VAL A 29 -4.83 -8.01 0.06
N GLN A 30 -5.18 -8.02 1.35
CA GLN A 30 -4.23 -8.19 2.44
C GLN A 30 -4.94 -8.77 3.67
N ASP A 31 -4.22 -9.61 4.40
CA ASP A 31 -4.63 -10.18 5.68
C ASP A 31 -3.43 -10.00 6.63
N GLY A 32 -3.69 -9.42 7.79
CA GLY A 32 -2.67 -9.15 8.80
C GLY A 32 -3.25 -8.49 10.04
N THR A 33 -2.38 -8.07 10.93
CA THR A 33 -2.77 -7.24 12.08
C THR A 33 -3.11 -5.80 11.62
N PRO A 34 -3.88 -5.02 12.41
CA PRO A 34 -4.09 -3.60 12.13
C PRO A 34 -2.77 -2.83 11.89
N ASP A 35 -1.73 -3.12 12.68
CA ASP A 35 -0.41 -2.48 12.53
C ASP A 35 0.26 -2.81 11.19
N GLU A 36 0.19 -4.06 10.75
CA GLU A 36 0.74 -4.49 9.46
C GLU A 36 0.00 -3.86 8.28
N LEU A 37 -1.33 -3.77 8.36
CA LEU A 37 -2.12 -3.10 7.31
C LEU A 37 -1.78 -1.61 7.19
N TYR A 38 -1.48 -0.95 8.30
CA TYR A 38 -1.13 0.47 8.33
C TYR A 38 0.33 0.72 7.91
N ASN A 39 1.28 0.01 8.53
CA ASN A 39 2.71 0.28 8.35
C ASN A 39 3.31 -0.42 7.13
N ARG A 40 2.71 -1.52 6.67
CA ARG A 40 3.24 -2.35 5.57
C ARG A 40 2.12 -2.75 4.59
N PRO A 41 1.50 -1.78 3.92
CA PRO A 41 0.47 -2.07 2.94
C PRO A 41 1.04 -2.88 1.77
N ALA A 42 0.40 -4.00 1.43
CA ALA A 42 0.83 -4.94 0.39
C ALA A 42 0.53 -4.45 -1.04
N SER A 43 -0.23 -3.36 -1.18
CA SER A 43 -0.59 -2.77 -2.48
C SER A 43 -0.86 -1.28 -2.35
N ALA A 44 -0.80 -0.57 -3.48
CA ALA A 44 -1.20 0.84 -3.57
C ALA A 44 -2.66 1.05 -3.11
N PHE A 45 -3.55 0.10 -3.42
CA PHE A 45 -4.94 0.15 -2.93
C PHE A 45 -4.97 0.12 -1.39
N ALA A 46 -4.30 -0.86 -0.77
CA ALA A 46 -4.24 -0.95 0.69
C ALA A 46 -3.66 0.32 1.33
N ALA A 47 -2.58 0.86 0.76
CA ALA A 47 -1.96 2.12 1.20
C ALA A 47 -2.91 3.33 1.08
N SER A 48 -3.68 3.40 0.00
CA SER A 48 -4.66 4.47 -0.22
C SER A 48 -5.96 4.31 0.57
N PHE A 49 -6.27 3.09 1.02
CA PHE A 49 -7.53 2.76 1.66
C PHE A 49 -7.43 2.78 3.19
N ILE A 50 -6.28 2.40 3.74
CA ILE A 50 -6.03 2.37 5.18
C ILE A 50 -5.42 3.71 5.63
N GLY A 51 -6.05 4.33 6.63
CA GLY A 51 -5.62 5.60 7.22
C GLY A 51 -6.60 6.75 6.92
N SER A 52 -6.62 7.75 7.79
CA SER A 52 -7.39 8.99 7.59
C SER A 52 -6.61 10.18 8.15
N PRO A 53 -6.05 11.06 7.29
CA PRO A 53 -6.09 11.03 5.83
C PRO A 53 -5.37 9.80 5.22
N ALA A 54 -5.75 9.44 3.99
CA ALA A 54 -5.11 8.35 3.25
C ALA A 54 -3.63 8.66 2.92
N MET A 55 -2.83 7.62 2.68
CA MET A 55 -1.42 7.78 2.31
C MET A 55 -1.28 8.53 0.99
N ASN A 56 -0.35 9.50 0.95
CA ASN A 56 0.03 10.17 -0.28
C ASN A 56 0.83 9.20 -1.16
N LEU A 57 0.34 8.93 -2.38
CA LEU A 57 1.02 8.11 -3.37
C LEU A 57 1.56 9.01 -4.49
N LEU A 58 2.88 9.01 -4.66
CA LEU A 58 3.57 9.83 -5.67
C LEU A 58 4.14 8.95 -6.77
N PRO A 59 3.88 9.26 -8.07
CA PRO A 59 4.48 8.53 -9.17
C PRO A 59 5.98 8.82 -9.23
N LEU A 60 6.75 7.76 -9.46
CA LEU A 60 8.19 7.83 -9.62
C LEU A 60 8.60 7.48 -11.05
N VAL A 61 9.59 8.18 -11.58
CA VAL A 61 10.23 7.92 -12.86
C VAL A 61 11.70 7.59 -12.67
N ALA A 62 12.30 6.87 -13.61
CA ALA A 62 13.73 6.57 -13.57
C ALA A 62 14.53 7.86 -13.83
N GLY A 63 15.36 8.25 -12.87
CA GLY A 63 16.41 9.26 -13.04
C GLY A 63 17.78 8.62 -13.21
N GLU A 64 18.81 9.45 -13.35
CA GLU A 64 20.19 8.99 -13.61
C GLU A 64 20.81 8.21 -12.44
N THR A 65 20.42 8.52 -11.20
CA THR A 65 21.01 7.96 -9.97
C THR A 65 20.02 7.19 -9.11
N GLY A 66 18.75 7.12 -9.51
CA GLY A 66 17.68 6.51 -8.73
C GLY A 66 16.29 6.90 -9.23
N ALA A 67 15.26 6.48 -8.50
CA ALA A 67 13.90 6.90 -8.78
C ALA A 67 13.68 8.34 -8.29
N VAL A 68 13.15 9.20 -9.16
CA VAL A 68 12.81 10.61 -8.88
C VAL A 68 11.29 10.79 -8.98
N ILE A 69 10.75 11.81 -8.31
CA ILE A 69 9.32 12.12 -8.41
C ILE A 69 9.02 12.66 -9.80
N GLU A 70 7.93 12.21 -10.41
CA GLU A 70 7.49 12.74 -11.70
C GLU A 70 7.22 14.25 -11.60
N GLY A 71 7.93 15.05 -12.41
CA GLY A 71 7.84 16.51 -12.38
C GLY A 71 8.89 17.22 -11.52
N GLU A 72 9.65 16.51 -10.68
CA GLU A 72 10.74 17.05 -9.88
C GLU A 72 12.02 16.19 -10.00
N PRO A 73 12.79 16.34 -11.10
CA PRO A 73 13.86 15.41 -11.47
C PRO A 73 15.15 15.55 -10.65
N SER A 74 15.27 16.58 -9.80
CA SER A 74 16.52 16.92 -9.11
C SER A 74 16.75 16.17 -7.81
N THR A 75 15.72 15.52 -7.24
CA THR A 75 15.80 14.91 -5.91
C THR A 75 15.50 13.42 -5.98
N PRO A 76 16.52 12.54 -5.96
CA PRO A 76 16.29 11.10 -5.89
C PRO A 76 15.68 10.73 -4.54
N VAL A 77 14.53 10.06 -4.58
CA VAL A 77 13.79 9.61 -3.38
C VAL A 77 13.99 8.14 -3.05
N ALA A 78 14.55 7.37 -3.99
CA ALA A 78 15.07 6.04 -3.74
C ALA A 78 16.32 5.80 -4.60
N LEU A 79 17.41 5.38 -3.97
CA LEU A 79 18.63 4.94 -4.66
C LEU A 79 18.34 3.71 -5.52
N MET A 80 19.05 3.60 -6.65
CA MET A 80 18.82 2.55 -7.64
C MET A 80 18.96 1.11 -7.07
N GLU A 81 19.72 0.92 -5.98
CA GLU A 81 19.79 -0.36 -5.25
C GLU A 81 18.53 -0.69 -4.42
N ALA A 82 17.72 0.30 -4.05
CA ALA A 82 16.46 0.11 -3.32
C ALA A 82 15.27 -0.22 -4.24
N ALA A 83 15.44 -0.16 -5.57
CA ALA A 83 14.40 -0.42 -6.56
C ALA A 83 14.08 -1.93 -6.77
N GLY A 84 14.50 -2.81 -5.85
CA GLY A 84 14.24 -4.24 -5.88
C GLY A 84 12.82 -4.66 -5.47
N GLY A 85 11.92 -3.71 -5.19
CA GLY A 85 10.52 -4.00 -4.89
C GLY A 85 9.73 -4.32 -6.16
N ARG A 86 9.66 -5.61 -6.53
CA ARG A 86 8.81 -6.25 -7.57
C ARG A 86 7.72 -5.37 -8.23
N GLY A 87 8.14 -4.38 -9.00
CA GLY A 87 7.30 -3.61 -9.91
C GLY A 87 7.14 -4.40 -11.19
N ARG A 88 6.02 -5.13 -11.30
CA ARG A 88 5.66 -5.86 -12.52
C ARG A 88 5.60 -4.87 -13.69
N ALA A 89 6.53 -5.00 -14.63
CA ALA A 89 6.58 -4.22 -15.86
C ALA A 89 5.21 -4.25 -16.60
N PRO A 90 4.75 -3.13 -17.17
CA PRO A 90 3.54 -3.12 -18.00
C PRO A 90 3.81 -3.95 -19.27
N ARG A 91 3.06 -5.04 -19.45
CA ARG A 91 3.05 -5.79 -20.71
C ARG A 91 2.47 -4.88 -21.80
N ARG A 92 3.32 -4.46 -22.73
CA ARG A 92 2.90 -3.86 -23.99
C ARG A 92 2.21 -4.96 -24.82
N TYR A 93 0.98 -4.71 -25.23
CA TYR A 93 0.33 -5.38 -26.36
C TYR A 93 0.72 -4.66 -27.64
#